data_AF-A0A528V537-F1
#
_entry.id   AF-A0A528V537-F1
#
_cell.length_a   1.000
_cell.length_b   1.000
_cell.length_c   1.000
_cell.angle_alpha   90.00
_cell.angle_beta   90.00
_cell.angle_gamma   90.00
#
_symmetry.space_group_name_H-M   'P 1'
#
loop_
_entity.id
_entity.type
_entity.pdbx_description
1 polymer ?
#
loop_
_entity_poly.entity_id
_entity_poly.type
_entity_poly.pdbx_seq_one_letter_code
_entity_poly.pdbx_strand_id
1 'polypeptide(L)' 'VRKPDGEGHAVLTVRTSKGDYVLDNLDGKVRSWDRTGYRFLKRQAIDNTGRWVSIRDGQQVLVGAVQ' A
#
# COMPACT_ATOMS: atom_id res chain seq x y z
N VAL A 1 6.04 0.53 4.54
CA VAL A 1 6.72 0.75 3.24
C VAL A 1 8.16 1.17 3.50
N ARG A 2 8.98 1.28 2.46
CA ARG A 2 10.31 1.90 2.51
C ARG A 2 10.30 3.15 1.65
N LYS A 3 10.69 4.28 2.22
CA LYS A 3 10.91 5.54 1.50
C LYS A 3 12.16 5.43 0.60
N PRO A 4 12.37 6.37 -0.35
CA PRO A 4 13.57 6.39 -1.19
C PRO A 4 14.89 6.48 -0.40
N ASP A 5 14.85 7.15 0.76
CA ASP A 5 15.98 7.28 1.70
C ASP A 5 16.29 5.99 2.49
N GLY A 6 15.44 4.95 2.36
CA GLY A 6 15.62 3.67 3.03
C GLY A 6 14.95 3.54 4.40
N GLU A 7 14.30 4.58 4.92
CA GLU A 7 13.57 4.52 6.18
C GLU A 7 12.24 3.77 6.04
N GLY A 8 11.85 3.05 7.09
CA GLY A 8 10.54 2.44 7.19
C GLY A 8 9.46 3.49 7.48
N HIS A 9 8.39 3.51 6.67
CA HIS A 9 7.28 4.44 6.85
C HIS A 9 5.94 3.71 6.83
N ALA A 10 4.96 4.15 7.62
CA ALA A 10 3.61 3.60 7.61
C ALA A 10 2.70 4.55 6.83
N VAL A 11 1.92 3.98 5.90
CA VAL A 11 0.97 4.72 5.08
C VAL A 11 -0.36 3.97 5.04
N LEU A 12 -1.44 4.68 4.70
CA LEU A 12 -2.74 4.07 4.51
C LEU A 12 -3.00 3.87 3.01
N THR A 13 -3.35 2.64 2.62
CA THR A 13 -3.79 2.33 1.26
C THR A 13 -5.32 2.26 1.22
N VAL A 14 -5.93 3.06 0.34
CA VAL A 14 -7.37 3.06 0.08
C VAL A 14 -7.62 2.40 -1.26
N ARG A 15 -8.42 1.32 -1.25
CA ARG A 15 -8.88 0.66 -2.46
C ARG A 15 -10.15 1.30 -2.98
N THR A 16 -10.17 1.62 -4.26
CA THR A 16 -11.34 2.17 -4.95
C THR A 16 -11.57 1.44 -6.28
N SER A 17 -12.71 1.67 -6.91
CA SER A 17 -12.98 1.18 -8.28
C SER A 17 -12.04 1.77 -9.34
N LYS A 18 -11.32 2.86 -9.01
CA LYS A 18 -10.37 3.54 -9.91
C LYS A 18 -8.92 3.12 -9.65
N GLY A 19 -8.69 2.22 -8.69
CA GLY A 19 -7.37 1.74 -8.29
C GLY A 19 -7.05 1.99 -6.81
N ASP A 20 -5.81 1.64 -6.45
CA ASP A 20 -5.30 1.76 -5.09
C ASP A 20 -4.55 3.09 -4.92
N TYR A 21 -4.93 3.86 -3.90
CA TYR A 21 -4.36 5.16 -3.56
C TYR A 21 -3.69 5.13 -2.20
N VAL A 22 -2.71 6.01 -2.01
CA VAL A 22 -1.98 6.17 -0.76
C VAL A 22 -2.34 7.51 -0.13
N LEU A 23 -2.72 7.45 1.14
CA LEU A 23 -2.84 8.59 2.03
C LEU A 23 -1.62 8.58 2.96
N ASP A 24 -0.89 9.69 2.91
CA ASP A 24 0.35 9.88 3.66
C ASP A 24 0.21 11.13 4.56
N ASN A 25 0.88 11.12 5.71
CA ASN A 25 0.97 12.26 6.61
C ASN A 25 2.22 13.14 6.36
N LEU A 26 3.15 12.71 5.50
CA LEU A 26 4.34 13.47 5.09
C LEU A 26 4.09 14.36 3.87
N ASP A 27 3.20 13.94 2.96
CA ASP A 27 2.74 14.69 1.80
C ASP A 27 1.21 14.58 1.74
N GLY A 28 0.50 15.71 1.84
CA GLY A 28 -0.97 15.73 1.81
C GLY A 28 -1.59 15.37 0.45
N LYS A 29 -0.78 15.13 -0.58
CA LYS A 29 -1.25 14.71 -1.90
C LYS A 29 -1.67 13.24 -1.89
N VAL A 30 -2.91 12.99 -2.34
CA VAL A 30 -3.37 11.64 -2.67
C VAL A 30 -2.69 11.19 -3.96
N ARG A 31 -1.96 10.08 -3.91
CA ARG A 31 -1.24 9.53 -5.06
C ARG A 31 -1.66 8.08 -5.31
N SER A 32 -1.65 7.64 -6.56
CA SER A 32 -1.75 6.21 -6.84
C SER A 32 -0.52 5.48 -6.27
N TRP A 33 -0.71 4.25 -5.79
CA TRP A 33 0.34 3.52 -5.06
C TRP A 33 1.65 3.39 -5.85
N ASP A 34 1.55 3.22 -7.17
CA ASP A 34 2.64 3.11 -8.15
C ASP A 34 3.39 4.43 -8.42
N ARG A 35 2.84 5.59 -7.98
CA ARG A 35 3.42 6.93 -8.18
C ARG A 35 3.97 7.57 -6.92
N THR A 36 4.07 6.80 -5.84
CA THR A 36 4.61 7.27 -4.55
C THR A 36 6.13 7.25 -4.49
N GLY A 37 6.78 6.40 -5.30
CA GLY A 37 8.22 6.12 -5.18
C GLY A 37 8.58 5.23 -3.98
N TYR A 38 7.58 4.69 -3.27
CA TYR A 38 7.80 3.80 -2.14
C TYR A 38 7.95 2.35 -2.57
N ARG A 39 8.74 1.59 -1.80
CA ARG A 39 8.76 0.13 -1.88
C ARG A 39 7.81 -0.45 -0.83
N PHE A 40 6.81 -1.19 -1.27
CA PHE A 40 5.84 -1.82 -0.37
C PHE A 40 6.37 -3.18 0.09
N LEU A 41 6.56 -3.36 1.40
CA LEU A 41 7.20 -4.55 1.97
C LEU A 41 6.20 -5.50 2.64
N LYS A 42 5.28 -4.93 3.41
CA LYS A 42 4.27 -5.65 4.19
C LYS A 42 2.98 -4.85 4.25
N ARG A 43 1.86 -5.53 4.46
CA ARG A 43 0.55 -4.96 4.80
C ARG A 43 -0.03 -5.66 6.03
N GLN A 44 -0.93 -4.98 6.72
CA GLN A 44 -1.76 -5.63 7.75
C GLN A 44 -2.65 -6.69 7.09
N ALA A 45 -2.85 -7.82 7.77
CA ALA A 45 -3.77 -8.85 7.32
C ALA A 45 -5.22 -8.36 7.44
N ILE A 46 -6.06 -8.67 6.45
CA ILE A 46 -7.46 -8.23 6.42
C ILE A 46 -8.29 -8.88 7.55
N ASP A 47 -7.90 -10.08 7.94
CA ASP A 47 -8.56 -10.92 8.94
C ASP A 47 -7.94 -10.82 10.34
N ASN A 48 -6.84 -10.09 10.51
CA ASN A 48 -6.16 -9.95 11.80
C ASN A 48 -5.30 -8.68 11.86
N THR A 49 -5.71 -7.74 12.72
CA THR A 49 -5.06 -6.43 12.87
C THR A 49 -3.67 -6.49 13.51
N GLY A 50 -3.33 -7.55 14.24
CA GLY A 50 -1.99 -7.75 14.82
C GLY A 50 -0.98 -8.35 13.84
N ARG A 51 -1.46 -8.91 12.71
CA ARG A 51 -0.62 -9.67 11.78
C ARG A 51 -0.21 -8.84 10.58
N TRP A 52 1.09 -8.87 10.27
CA TRP A 52 1.66 -8.27 9.06
C TRP A 52 2.09 -9.35 8.08
N VAL A 53 1.66 -9.23 6.83
CA VAL A 53 1.97 -10.16 5.74
C VAL A 53 2.84 -9.49 4.69
N SER A 54 3.83 -10.20 4.17
CA SER A 54 4.73 -9.69 3.13
C SER A 54 4.00 -9.49 1.80
N ILE A 55 4.30 -8.38 1.14
CA ILE A 55 3.85 -8.11 -0.23
C ILE A 55 4.94 -8.67 -1.17
N ARG A 56 4.59 -9.64 -2.00
CA ARG A 56 5.53 -10.22 -2.98
C ARG A 56 5.41 -9.45 -4.29
N ASP A 57 6.54 -9.00 -4.85
CA ASP A 57 6.65 -8.17 -6.07
C ASP A 57 5.94 -8.73 -7.33
N GLY A 58 5.51 -10.00 -7.33
CA GLY A 58 4.79 -10.65 -8.44
C GLY A 58 3.28 -10.75 -8.29
N GLN A 59 2.72 -10.42 -7.12
CA GLN A 59 1.27 -10.35 -6.95
C GLN A 59 0.87 -8.90 -7.21
N GLN A 60 0.82 -8.50 -8.49
CA GLN A 60 -0.08 -7.41 -8.86
C GLN A 60 -1.39 -7.74 -8.17
N VAL A 61 -1.82 -6.85 -7.27
CA VAL A 61 -3.03 -7.05 -6.49
C VAL A 61 -4.21 -6.82 -7.44
N LEU A 62 -4.37 -7.71 -8.43
CA LEU A 62 -5.60 -7.95 -9.16
C LEU A 62 -6.53 -8.60 -8.13
N VAL A 63 -7.16 -7.78 -7.29
CA VAL A 63 -8.40 -8.20 -6.64
C VAL A 63 -9.47 -7.52 -7.45
N GLY A 64 -9.95 -8.26 -8.44
CA GLY A 64 -11.21 -7.96 -9.10
C GLY A 64 -12.26 -7.76 -8.01
N ALA A 65 -13.14 -6.80 -8.26
CA ALA A 65 -14.39 -6.68 -7.52
C ALA A 65 -15.01 -8.07 -7.44
N VAL A 66 -15.13 -8.61 -6.22
CA VAL A 66 -16.02 -9.75 -6.00
C VAL A 66 -17.44 -9.20 -6.21
N GLN A 67 -18.15 -9.81 -7.16
CA GLN A 67 -19.57 -9.63 -7.41
C GLN A 67 -20.40 -10.20 -6.26
#